data_AF-A0A0N0V1Q1-F1
#
_entry.id   AF-A0A0N0V1Q1-F1
#
_cell.length_a   1.000
_cell.length_b   1.000
_cell.length_c   1.000
_cell.angle_alpha   90.00
_cell.angle_beta   90.00
_cell.angle_gamma   90.00
#
_symmetry.space_group_name_H-M   'P 1'
#
loop_
_entity.id
_entity.type
_entity.pdbx_description
1 polymer ?
#
loop_
_entity_poly.entity_id
_entity_poly.type
_entity_poly.pdbx_seq_one_letter_code
_entity_poly.pdbx_strand_id
1 'polypeptide(L)'
;IRRDTRDSIFNTTKGYVLNGNFDIAGGALGGDKDFYRWQGRGDYYIPLKYDSVLEFRGHMGIVNDYGDSRKVPIFERFFAGGAKTIRGYNERKVGPLDNSTEDPIGGESIFVANIEYKVPVLDFIKLAAFFDTGNVWPDVGDMFSG
;
A
#
# COMPACT_ATOMS: atom_id res chain seq x y z
N ILE A 1 14.62 2.76 -3.36
CA ILE A 1 15.26 1.66 -4.14
C ILE A 1 14.17 0.92 -4.89
N ARG A 2 14.41 0.55 -6.15
CA ARG A 2 13.46 -0.21 -6.97
C ARG A 2 14.18 -1.34 -7.71
N ARG A 3 13.53 -2.50 -7.80
CA ARG A 3 13.93 -3.61 -8.67
C ARG A 3 12.71 -4.06 -9.47
N ASP A 4 12.84 -4.13 -10.78
CA ASP A 4 11.78 -4.56 -11.70
C ASP A 4 12.35 -5.67 -12.59
N THR A 5 11.68 -6.82 -12.62
CA THR A 5 12.07 -8.00 -13.39
C THR A 5 10.95 -8.48 -14.30
N ARG A 6 9.91 -7.64 -14.47
CA ARG A 6 8.74 -7.97 -15.28
C ARG A 6 9.12 -8.18 -16.74
N ASP A 7 8.47 -9.16 -17.35
CA ASP A 7 8.56 -9.46 -18.78
C ASP A 7 7.99 -8.35 -19.67
N SER A 8 6.94 -7.67 -19.20
CA SER A 8 6.32 -6.53 -19.87
C SER A 8 5.77 -5.53 -18.87
N ILE A 9 5.90 -4.22 -19.16
CA ILE A 9 5.39 -3.15 -18.30
C ILE A 9 3.87 -3.01 -18.42
N PHE A 10 3.32 -3.27 -19.61
CA PHE A 10 1.91 -3.07 -19.94
C PHE A 10 1.08 -4.34 -19.75
N ASN A 11 1.66 -5.50 -20.07
CA ASN A 11 0.98 -6.79 -19.99
C ASN A 11 1.87 -7.81 -19.29
N THR A 12 2.13 -7.57 -18.00
CA THR A 12 2.99 -8.44 -17.20
C THR A 12 2.37 -9.82 -17.02
N THR A 13 3.14 -10.86 -17.33
CA THR A 13 2.73 -12.26 -17.06
C THR A 13 3.65 -12.95 -16.07
N LYS A 14 4.90 -12.47 -15.94
CA LYS A 14 5.91 -13.08 -15.10
C LYS A 14 6.86 -12.06 -14.51
N GLY A 15 7.36 -12.35 -13.31
CA GLY A 15 8.41 -11.59 -12.64
C GLY A 15 7.87 -10.85 -11.42
N TYR A 16 8.62 -9.87 -10.95
CA TYR A 16 8.20 -9.03 -9.83
C TYR A 16 8.69 -7.60 -9.94
N VAL A 17 8.00 -6.74 -9.19
CA VAL A 17 8.45 -5.39 -8.85
C VAL A 17 8.59 -5.30 -7.34
N LEU A 18 9.70 -4.76 -6.87
CA LEU A 18 9.91 -4.41 -5.47
C LEU A 18 10.29 -2.94 -5.40
N ASN A 19 9.62 -2.20 -4.53
CA ASN A 19 9.89 -0.81 -4.23
C ASN A 19 10.04 -0.64 -2.73
N GLY A 20 11.11 0.01 -2.31
CA GLY A 20 11.34 0.40 -0.91
C GLY A 20 11.72 1.86 -0.85
N ASN A 21 11.08 2.61 0.04
CA ASN A 21 11.32 4.03 0.25
C ASN A 21 11.55 4.30 1.74
N PHE A 22 12.49 5.19 2.02
CA PHE A 22 12.76 5.71 3.34
C PHE A 22 12.87 7.22 3.24
N ASP A 23 12.04 7.92 4.01
CA ASP A 23 11.99 9.38 4.05
C ASP A 23 12.31 9.82 5.48
N ILE A 24 13.08 10.91 5.62
CA ILE A 24 13.35 11.55 6.90
C ILE A 24 13.21 13.06 6.71
N ALA A 25 12.53 13.71 7.63
CA ALA A 25 12.29 15.15 7.62
C ALA A 25 12.49 15.73 9.02
N GLY A 26 12.92 16.99 9.09
CA GLY A 26 13.10 17.72 10.35
C GLY A 26 14.50 17.59 10.96
N GLY A 27 14.63 17.99 12.23
CA GLY A 27 15.89 18.05 12.97
C GLY A 27 16.99 18.84 12.23
N ALA A 28 18.13 18.19 11.97
CA ALA A 28 19.27 18.81 11.29
C ALA A 28 18.98 19.28 9.84
N LEU A 29 17.86 18.87 9.25
CA LEU A 29 17.42 19.29 7.92
C LEU A 29 16.60 20.60 7.94
N GLY A 30 16.32 21.16 9.12
CA GLY A 30 15.69 22.47 9.29
C GLY A 30 14.19 22.53 8.97
N GLY A 31 13.49 21.38 8.96
CA GLY A 31 12.04 21.32 8.76
C GLY A 31 11.24 21.47 10.05
N ASP A 32 10.02 22.00 9.95
CA ASP A 32 9.11 22.23 11.10
C ASP A 32 8.42 20.96 11.64
N LYS A 33 8.66 19.82 10.98
CA LYS A 33 8.08 18.52 11.30
C LYS A 33 9.16 17.45 11.22
N ASP A 34 9.27 16.73 12.33
CA ASP A 34 10.25 15.68 12.56
C ASP A 34 9.55 14.33 12.41
N PHE A 35 9.84 13.61 11.32
CA PHE A 35 9.31 12.26 11.12
C PHE A 35 10.25 11.42 10.28
N TYR A 36 10.16 10.11 10.46
CA TYR A 36 10.71 9.14 9.52
C TYR A 36 9.58 8.28 8.97
N ARG A 37 9.66 7.95 7.69
CA ARG A 37 8.73 7.04 7.02
C ARG A 37 9.50 5.95 6.33
N TRP A 38 9.02 4.73 6.48
CA TRP A 38 9.44 3.60 5.66
C TRP A 38 8.23 2.98 4.99
N GLN A 39 8.36 2.62 3.71
CA GLN A 39 7.33 1.85 3.01
C GLN A 39 7.95 0.87 2.03
N GLY A 40 7.31 -0.29 1.92
CA GLY A 40 7.62 -1.35 0.98
C GLY A 40 6.39 -1.69 0.14
N ARG A 41 6.58 -1.82 -1.17
CA ARG A 41 5.58 -2.37 -2.10
C ARG A 41 6.19 -3.49 -2.91
N GLY A 42 5.42 -4.55 -3.11
CA GLY A 42 5.85 -5.69 -3.90
C GLY A 42 4.71 -6.25 -4.74
N ASP A 43 5.02 -6.52 -6.01
CA ASP A 43 4.10 -7.16 -6.95
C ASP A 43 4.80 -8.41 -7.50
N TYR A 44 4.13 -9.56 -7.48
CA TYR A 44 4.67 -10.83 -8.00
C TYR A 44 3.68 -11.50 -8.94
N TYR A 45 4.16 -11.88 -10.12
CA TYR A 45 3.36 -12.41 -11.23
C TYR A 45 3.81 -13.83 -11.57
N ILE A 46 2.86 -14.76 -11.52
CA ILE A 46 3.08 -16.17 -11.81
C ILE A 46 2.22 -16.55 -13.03
N PRO A 47 2.84 -16.93 -14.17
CA PRO A 47 2.08 -17.45 -15.29
C PRO A 47 1.58 -18.86 -14.96
N LEU A 48 0.32 -19.12 -15.31
CA LEU A 48 -0.37 -20.39 -15.12
C LEU A 48 -0.82 -20.94 -16.49
N LYS A 49 -1.62 -22.02 -16.50
CA LYS A 49 -2.13 -22.60 -17.75
C LYS A 49 -3.07 -21.64 -18.48
N TYR A 50 -3.22 -21.81 -19.79
CA TYR A 50 -4.13 -21.01 -20.63
C TYR A 50 -3.85 -19.51 -20.59
N ASP A 51 -2.57 -19.13 -20.53
CA ASP A 51 -2.10 -17.73 -20.46
C ASP A 51 -2.70 -16.91 -19.31
N SER A 52 -3.19 -17.61 -18.29
CA SER A 52 -3.69 -16.98 -17.06
C SER A 52 -2.52 -16.57 -16.16
N VAL A 53 -2.76 -15.57 -15.32
CA VAL A 53 -1.75 -14.99 -14.43
C VAL A 53 -2.32 -14.88 -13.03
N LEU A 54 -1.58 -15.38 -12.06
CA LEU A 54 -1.81 -15.11 -10.65
C LEU A 54 -0.88 -13.98 -10.20
N GLU A 55 -1.45 -12.91 -9.66
CA GLU A 55 -0.75 -11.75 -9.15
C GLU A 55 -0.95 -11.65 -7.64
N PHE A 56 0.16 -11.40 -6.94
CA PHE A 56 0.17 -11.02 -5.53
C PHE A 56 0.72 -9.60 -5.44
N ARG A 57 -0.02 -8.71 -4.77
CA ARG A 57 0.47 -7.38 -4.40
C ARG A 57 0.50 -7.24 -2.88
N GLY A 58 1.54 -6.59 -2.38
CA GLY A 58 1.69 -6.25 -0.97
C GLY A 58 2.15 -4.81 -0.82
N HIS A 59 1.56 -4.11 0.15
CA HIS A 59 1.98 -2.77 0.57
C HIS A 59 2.04 -2.74 2.09
N MET A 60 3.20 -2.39 2.62
CA MET A 60 3.40 -2.18 4.05
C MET A 60 4.13 -0.88 4.28
N GLY A 61 3.87 -0.23 5.39
CA GLY A 61 4.55 1.01 5.73
C GLY A 61 4.34 1.42 7.16
N ILE A 62 5.31 2.18 7.67
CA ILE A 62 5.27 2.82 8.97
C ILE A 62 5.76 4.27 8.83
N VAL A 63 5.18 5.17 9.58
CA VAL A 63 5.61 6.56 9.72
C VAL A 63 5.46 6.93 11.17
N ASN A 64 6.46 7.58 11.75
CA ASN A 64 6.42 7.98 13.15
C ASN A 64 7.11 9.33 13.30
N ASP A 65 6.61 10.16 14.21
CA ASP A 65 7.29 11.39 14.57
C ASP A 65 8.46 11.14 15.53
N TYR A 66 9.37 12.10 15.59
CA TYR A 66 10.50 12.09 16.52
C TYR A 66 10.80 13.51 17.01
N GLY A 67 11.80 13.66 17.89
CA GLY A 67 12.28 14.98 18.31
C GLY A 67 11.21 15.79 19.03
N ASP A 68 10.98 17.02 18.57
CA ASP A 68 10.03 17.95 19.19
C ASP A 68 8.62 17.89 18.56
N SER A 69 8.45 17.07 17.52
CA SER A 69 7.13 16.80 16.96
C SER A 69 6.29 15.95 17.92
N ARG A 70 4.97 16.10 17.78
CA ARG A 70 3.97 15.42 18.64
C ARG A 70 3.01 14.54 17.86
N LYS A 71 3.09 14.61 16.53
CA LYS A 71 2.25 13.88 15.59
C LYS A 71 2.82 13.96 14.18
N VAL A 72 2.65 12.87 13.43
CA VAL A 72 2.87 12.86 11.98
C VAL A 72 1.83 13.73 11.27
N PRO A 73 2.24 14.64 10.36
CA PRO A 73 1.29 15.41 9.54
C PRO A 73 0.37 14.50 8.73
N ILE A 74 -0.91 14.85 8.62
CA ILE A 74 -1.92 14.01 7.94
C ILE A 74 -1.57 13.63 6.50
N PHE A 75 -0.88 14.52 5.77
CA PHE A 75 -0.45 14.27 4.40
C PHE A 75 0.70 13.26 4.27
N GLU A 76 1.40 12.94 5.38
CA GLU A 76 2.43 11.92 5.44
C GLU A 76 1.91 10.55 5.89
N ARG A 77 0.68 10.50 6.43
CA ARG A 77 0.01 9.29 6.92
C ARG A 77 -0.44 8.38 5.79
N PHE A 78 -0.66 7.12 6.13
CA PHE A 78 -1.17 6.11 5.21
C PHE A 78 -2.70 6.09 5.17
N PHE A 79 -3.23 5.67 4.02
CA PHE A 79 -4.66 5.52 3.78
C PHE A 79 -4.93 4.27 2.95
N ALA A 80 -6.07 3.62 3.20
CA ALA A 80 -6.54 2.48 2.45
C ALA A 80 -8.07 2.54 2.26
N GLY A 81 -8.56 1.85 1.24
CA GLY A 81 -9.95 1.81 0.79
C GLY A 81 -10.06 2.38 -0.62
N GLY A 82 -10.89 1.76 -1.45
CA GLY A 82 -11.07 2.13 -2.86
C GLY A 82 -10.36 1.19 -3.83
N ALA A 83 -10.40 1.54 -5.11
CA ALA A 83 -10.07 0.62 -6.20
C ALA A 83 -8.62 0.13 -6.22
N LYS A 84 -7.69 0.88 -5.62
CA LYS A 84 -6.24 0.60 -5.68
C LYS A 84 -5.70 -0.19 -4.48
N THR A 85 -6.47 -0.29 -3.39
CA THR A 85 -6.01 -0.97 -2.18
C THR A 85 -6.97 -2.07 -1.76
N ILE A 86 -8.23 -1.73 -1.46
CA ILE A 86 -9.22 -2.69 -0.95
C ILE A 86 -10.54 -2.36 -1.62
N ARG A 87 -10.85 -3.09 -2.70
CA ARG A 87 -12.07 -2.91 -3.46
C ARG A 87 -13.29 -3.26 -2.61
N GLY A 88 -14.39 -2.57 -2.87
CA GLY A 88 -15.63 -2.67 -2.10
C GLY A 88 -15.73 -1.68 -0.94
N TYR A 89 -14.61 -1.07 -0.52
CA TYR A 89 -14.61 0.04 0.43
C TYR A 89 -14.59 1.39 -0.27
N ASN A 90 -15.20 2.40 0.38
CA ASN A 90 -15.06 3.79 -0.05
C ASN A 90 -13.60 4.25 0.02
N GLU A 91 -13.25 5.20 -0.85
CA GLU A 91 -11.88 5.72 -0.97
C GLU A 91 -11.38 6.20 0.40
N ARG A 92 -10.22 5.67 0.84
CA ARG A 92 -9.56 6.00 2.11
C ARG A 92 -10.33 5.68 3.41
N LYS A 93 -11.47 4.97 3.33
CA LYS A 93 -12.33 4.67 4.50
C LYS A 93 -11.97 3.38 5.25
N VAL A 94 -10.81 2.76 4.95
CA VAL A 94 -10.26 1.67 5.76
C VAL A 94 -9.17 2.23 6.67
N GLY A 95 -9.46 2.27 7.98
CA GLY A 95 -8.55 2.78 9.01
C GLY A 95 -9.15 3.89 9.86
N PRO A 96 -8.31 4.73 10.49
CA PRO A 96 -8.76 5.76 11.42
C PRO A 96 -9.59 6.83 10.73
N LEU A 97 -10.75 7.11 11.32
CA LEU A 97 -11.68 8.16 10.91
C LEU A 97 -11.82 9.18 12.03
N ASP A 98 -12.09 10.43 11.67
CA ASP A 98 -12.52 11.43 12.62
C ASP A 98 -13.92 11.09 13.16
N ASN A 99 -14.07 11.03 14.48
CA ASN A 99 -15.33 10.59 15.10
C ASN A 99 -16.51 11.55 14.87
N SER A 100 -16.26 12.82 14.52
CA SER A 100 -17.31 13.83 14.36
C SER A 100 -17.76 13.99 12.91
N THR A 101 -16.83 13.85 11.97
CA THR A 101 -17.04 14.08 10.53
C THR A 101 -17.04 12.80 9.71
N GLU A 102 -16.59 11.69 10.32
CA GLU A 102 -16.28 10.42 9.66
C GLU A 102 -15.17 10.53 8.60
N ASP A 103 -14.50 11.68 8.47
CA ASP A 103 -13.47 11.89 7.46
C ASP A 103 -12.21 11.05 7.74
N PRO A 104 -11.54 10.54 6.70
CA PRO A 104 -10.35 9.72 6.90
C PRO A 104 -9.18 10.60 7.39
N ILE A 105 -8.66 10.27 8.58
CA ILE A 105 -7.51 10.98 9.18
C ILE A 105 -6.18 10.23 9.00
N GLY A 106 -6.24 9.04 8.39
CA GLY A 106 -5.08 8.21 8.09
C GLY A 106 -4.42 7.64 9.33
N GLY A 107 -3.46 6.76 9.12
CA GLY A 107 -2.74 6.08 10.19
C GLY A 107 -1.24 6.09 10.00
N GLU A 108 -0.54 5.74 11.07
CA GLU A 108 0.91 5.68 11.12
C GLU A 108 1.47 4.35 10.62
N SER A 109 0.62 3.34 10.47
CA SER A 109 1.00 2.08 9.84
C SER A 109 -0.04 1.56 8.88
N ILE A 110 0.41 0.80 7.87
CA ILE A 110 -0.45 0.18 6.87
C ILE A 110 0.07 -1.21 6.53
N PHE A 111 -0.87 -2.12 6.29
CA PHE A 111 -0.63 -3.38 5.61
C PHE A 111 -1.81 -3.66 4.67
N VAL A 112 -1.53 -3.87 3.39
CA VAL A 112 -2.51 -4.26 2.37
C VAL A 112 -1.94 -5.40 1.54
N ALA A 113 -2.75 -6.41 1.29
CA ALA A 113 -2.46 -7.53 0.42
C ALA A 113 -3.59 -7.73 -0.60
N ASN A 114 -3.23 -7.93 -1.87
CA ASN A 114 -4.15 -8.22 -2.95
C ASN A 114 -3.72 -9.51 -3.65
N ILE A 115 -4.70 -10.34 -3.97
CA ILE A 115 -4.53 -11.53 -4.82
C ILE A 115 -5.45 -11.35 -6.02
N GLU A 116 -4.92 -11.44 -7.24
CA GLU A 116 -5.70 -11.37 -8.47
C GLU A 116 -5.39 -12.55 -9.38
N TYR A 117 -6.42 -13.28 -9.78
CA TYR A 117 -6.33 -14.30 -10.82
C TYR A 117 -6.94 -13.76 -12.11
N LYS A 118 -6.13 -13.62 -13.15
CA LYS A 118 -6.50 -13.03 -14.44
C LYS A 118 -6.53 -14.09 -15.53
N VAL A 119 -7.63 -14.17 -16.27
CA VAL A 119 -7.81 -15.09 -17.40
C VAL A 119 -8.05 -14.28 -18.67
N PRO A 120 -7.27 -14.48 -19.75
CA PRO A 120 -7.55 -13.85 -21.03
C PRO A 120 -8.84 -14.43 -21.63
N VAL A 121 -9.71 -13.56 -22.12
CA VAL A 121 -10.94 -13.93 -22.85
C VAL A 121 -10.86 -13.52 -24.31
N LEU A 122 -10.23 -12.37 -24.57
CA LEU A 122 -9.82 -11.88 -25.89
C LEU A 122 -8.39 -11.33 -25.78
N ASP A 123 -7.71 -11.12 -26.90
CA ASP A 123 -6.32 -10.61 -26.93
C ASP A 123 -6.12 -9.31 -26.12
N PHE A 124 -7.17 -8.49 -25.99
CA PHE A 124 -7.17 -7.22 -25.26
C PHE A 124 -8.08 -7.19 -24.02
N ILE A 125 -8.82 -8.27 -23.72
CA ILE A 125 -9.74 -8.33 -22.56
C ILE A 125 -9.36 -9.50 -21.65
N LYS A 126 -9.17 -9.19 -20.35
CA LYS A 126 -8.99 -10.19 -19.29
C LYS A 126 -10.11 -10.08 -18.27
N LEU A 127 -10.61 -11.23 -17.81
CA LEU A 127 -11.43 -11.30 -16.61
C LEU A 127 -10.53 -11.48 -15.39
N ALA A 128 -10.91 -10.89 -14.26
CA ALA A 128 -10.17 -11.00 -13.02
C ALA A 128 -11.08 -11.42 -11.87
N ALA A 129 -10.69 -12.45 -11.14
CA ALA A 129 -11.18 -12.75 -9.81
C ALA A 129 -10.16 -12.23 -8.80
N PHE A 130 -10.60 -11.66 -7.68
CA PHE A 130 -9.69 -11.03 -6.74
C PHE A 130 -10.11 -11.18 -5.28
N PHE A 131 -9.13 -11.05 -4.40
CA PHE A 131 -9.32 -10.94 -2.96
C PHE A 131 -8.38 -9.86 -2.42
N ASP A 132 -8.96 -8.89 -1.72
CA ASP A 132 -8.23 -7.76 -1.13
C ASP A 132 -8.42 -7.78 0.38
N THR A 133 -7.34 -7.54 1.12
CA THR A 133 -7.38 -7.45 2.58
C THR A 133 -6.32 -6.50 3.09
N GLY A 134 -6.52 -5.95 4.28
CA GLY A 134 -5.57 -5.03 4.88
C GLY A 134 -6.23 -4.08 5.86
N ASN A 135 -5.39 -3.29 6.51
CA ASN A 135 -5.84 -2.23 7.40
C ASN A 135 -4.80 -1.09 7.45
N VAL A 136 -5.26 0.03 8.01
CA VAL A 136 -4.44 1.16 8.43
C VAL A 136 -4.69 1.36 9.92
N TRP A 137 -3.65 1.57 10.72
CA TRP A 137 -3.77 1.73 12.17
C TRP A 137 -3.33 3.13 12.63
N PRO A 138 -3.94 3.67 13.70
CA PRO A 138 -3.59 4.98 14.24
C PRO A 138 -2.10 5.09 14.54
N ASP A 139 -1.55 4.11 15.27
CA ASP A 139 -0.17 4.08 15.71
C ASP A 139 0.59 2.88 15.08
N VAL A 140 1.93 2.95 15.08
CA VAL A 140 2.77 1.84 14.57
C VAL A 140 2.64 0.57 15.42
N GLY A 141 2.46 0.71 16.74
CA GLY A 141 2.38 -0.41 17.68
C GLY A 141 1.15 -1.30 17.45
N ASP A 142 0.03 -0.71 17.08
CA ASP A 142 -1.27 -1.39 16.91
C ASP A 142 -1.26 -2.42 15.78
N MET A 143 -0.38 -2.26 14.78
CA MET A 143 -0.22 -3.23 13.71
C MET A 143 0.31 -4.59 14.19
N PHE A 144 1.01 -4.60 15.33
CA PHE A 144 1.67 -5.80 15.87
C PHE A 144 1.00 -6.33 17.15
N SER A 145 -0.06 -5.70 17.63
CA SER A 145 -0.58 -5.91 18.98
C SER A 145 -1.58 -7.06 19.16
N GLY A 146 -1.85 -7.85 18.11
CA GLY A 146 -2.52 -9.17 18.17
C GLY A 146 -3.84 -9.25 18.92
#